data_AF-A0A532TLQ6-F1
#
_entry.id   AF-A0A532TLQ6-F1
#
_cell.length_a   1.000
_cell.length_b   1.000
_cell.length_c   1.000
_cell.angle_alpha   90.00
_cell.angle_beta   90.00
_cell.angle_gamma   90.00
#
_symmetry.space_group_name_H-M   'P 1'
#
loop_
_entity.id
_entity.type
_entity.pdbx_description
1 polymer ?
#
loop_
_entity_poly.entity_id
_entity_poly.type
_entity_poly.pdbx_seq_one_letter_code
_entity_poly.pdbx_strand_id
1 'polypeptide(L)'
;MAQSEDSKLFSCPKCGTQGAIIFLKAEGNKIIVKQKCPKHGVRSFNIPLMQKNRFIPHFRDGVFRCYQCGQEATVISSKASGPWMLIKCACPTHGNKLPLQRIWSTVYTDISNKDAPAPQSVQPQSVQPQSVQPQPAPSDEKKFCPNCGTPLSGTDKHCDACGSEIN
;
A
#
# COMPACT_ATOMS: atom_id res chain seq x y z
N MET A 1 -19.25 0.80 -10.29
CA MET A 1 -18.33 0.45 -11.40
C MET A 1 -17.38 1.61 -11.77
N ALA A 2 -16.81 2.35 -10.81
CA ALA A 2 -16.06 3.58 -11.07
C ALA A 2 -14.53 3.47 -10.95
N GLN A 3 -13.99 2.30 -10.55
CA GLN A 3 -12.56 2.07 -10.25
C GLN A 3 -11.68 1.87 -11.51
N SER A 4 -12.29 1.81 -12.70
CA SER A 4 -11.57 1.46 -13.94
C SER A 4 -10.92 2.67 -14.62
N GLU A 5 -11.39 3.89 -14.35
CA GLU A 5 -10.89 5.11 -15.01
C GLU A 5 -9.78 5.79 -14.21
N ASP A 6 -9.86 5.80 -12.88
CA ASP A 6 -8.82 6.33 -12.01
C ASP A 6 -7.50 5.55 -12.15
N SER A 7 -7.56 4.22 -12.20
CA SER A 7 -6.41 3.35 -12.44
C SER A 7 -5.72 3.65 -13.77
N LYS A 8 -6.47 3.96 -14.83
CA LYS A 8 -5.91 4.34 -16.14
C LYS A 8 -5.14 5.66 -16.08
N LEU A 9 -5.51 6.58 -15.19
CA LEU A 9 -4.79 7.84 -15.00
C LEU A 9 -3.35 7.60 -14.56
N PHE A 10 -3.08 6.57 -13.75
CA PHE A 10 -1.72 6.23 -13.31
C PHE A 10 -1.02 5.24 -14.25
N SER A 11 -1.64 4.84 -15.34
CA SER A 11 -1.01 3.99 -16.35
C SER A 11 -0.42 4.85 -17.46
N CYS A 12 0.79 4.51 -17.91
CA CYS A 12 1.43 5.21 -19.02
C CYS A 12 0.57 5.06 -20.30
N PRO A 13 0.22 6.16 -21.00
CA PRO A 13 -0.64 6.08 -22.19
C PRO A 13 0.03 5.35 -23.37
N LYS A 14 1.36 5.21 -23.35
CA LYS A 14 2.13 4.57 -24.43
C LYS A 14 2.35 3.07 -24.23
N CYS A 15 2.59 2.60 -23.00
CA CYS A 15 2.81 1.17 -22.74
C CYS A 15 1.78 0.52 -21.81
N GLY A 16 0.81 1.27 -21.29
CA GLY A 16 -0.16 0.77 -20.31
C GLY A 16 0.41 0.46 -18.93
N THR A 17 1.74 0.47 -18.76
CA THR A 17 2.39 0.16 -17.48
C THR A 17 2.20 1.29 -16.47
N GLN A 18 1.86 0.92 -15.24
CA GLN A 18 1.80 1.85 -14.12
C GLN A 18 3.22 2.30 -13.72
N GLY A 19 3.46 3.61 -13.73
CA GLY A 19 4.76 4.19 -13.38
C GLY A 19 4.87 4.49 -11.88
N ALA A 20 6.11 4.65 -11.40
CA ALA A 20 6.36 5.06 -10.02
C ALA A 20 6.13 6.57 -9.85
N ILE A 21 5.51 6.98 -8.75
CA ILE A 21 5.32 8.39 -8.39
C ILE A 21 6.58 8.88 -7.69
N ILE A 22 7.23 9.87 -8.28
CA ILE A 22 8.48 10.45 -7.75
C ILE A 22 8.24 11.79 -7.07
N PHE A 23 7.12 12.45 -7.37
CA PHE A 23 6.80 13.76 -6.83
C PHE A 23 5.30 13.91 -6.67
N LEU A 24 4.90 14.44 -5.53
CA LEU A 24 3.49 14.70 -5.23
C LEU A 24 3.38 15.96 -4.38
N LYS A 25 2.72 17.00 -4.90
CA LYS A 25 2.59 18.32 -4.27
C LYS A 25 1.13 18.71 -4.20
N ALA A 26 0.63 19.05 -3.01
CA ALA A 26 -0.64 19.74 -2.87
C ALA A 26 -0.41 21.25 -2.98
N GLU A 27 -1.09 21.92 -3.92
CA GLU A 27 -1.00 23.36 -4.16
C GLU A 27 -2.39 23.92 -4.47
N GLY A 28 -2.93 24.77 -3.59
CA GLY A 28 -4.29 25.30 -3.74
C GLY A 28 -5.33 24.19 -3.78
N ASN A 29 -6.18 24.18 -4.82
CA ASN A 29 -7.24 23.19 -5.01
C ASN A 29 -6.82 21.98 -5.89
N LYS A 30 -5.51 21.74 -6.08
CA LYS A 30 -5.00 20.66 -6.93
C LYS A 30 -3.80 19.95 -6.30
N ILE A 31 -3.60 18.71 -6.72
CA ILE A 31 -2.45 17.87 -6.41
C ILE A 31 -1.70 17.63 -7.71
N ILE A 32 -0.44 18.05 -7.75
CA ILE A 32 0.47 17.84 -8.87
C ILE A 32 1.20 16.53 -8.65
N VAL A 33 1.00 15.58 -9.55
CA VAL A 33 1.62 14.25 -9.51
C VAL A 33 2.62 14.15 -10.65
N LYS A 34 3.87 13.79 -10.35
CA LYS A 34 4.84 13.37 -11.37
C LYS A 34 5.13 11.88 -11.25
N GLN A 35 4.90 11.20 -12.36
CA GLN A 35 5.08 9.77 -12.49
C GLN A 35 6.19 9.47 -13.49
N LYS A 36 7.08 8.53 -13.14
CA LYS A 36 8.13 8.01 -14.00
C LYS A 36 7.78 6.62 -14.53
N CYS A 37 7.70 6.52 -15.85
CA CYS A 37 7.62 5.25 -16.57
C CYS A 37 9.05 4.77 -16.91
N PRO A 38 9.33 3.46 -16.82
CA PRO A 38 10.63 2.90 -17.22
C PRO A 38 10.95 3.12 -18.70
N LYS A 39 9.94 3.05 -19.58
CA LYS A 39 10.12 3.07 -21.04
C LYS A 39 10.01 4.46 -21.65
N HIS A 40 9.19 5.33 -21.06
CA HIS A 40 8.74 6.57 -21.68
C HIS A 40 9.09 7.84 -20.89
N GLY A 41 9.86 7.71 -19.80
CA GLY A 41 10.31 8.85 -19.01
C GLY A 41 9.26 9.37 -18.03
N VAL A 42 9.29 10.67 -17.74
CA VAL A 42 8.48 11.31 -16.70
C VAL A 42 7.28 12.03 -17.31
N ARG A 43 6.11 11.88 -16.68
CA ARG A 43 4.88 12.62 -16.99
C ARG A 43 4.38 13.35 -15.76
N SER A 44 3.64 14.43 -15.96
CA SER A 44 3.03 15.22 -14.90
C SER A 44 1.54 15.36 -15.17
N PHE A 45 0.70 15.27 -14.15
CA PHE A 45 -0.73 15.54 -14.25
C PHE A 45 -1.28 16.08 -12.92
N ASN A 46 -2.48 16.66 -12.98
CA ASN A 46 -3.11 17.32 -11.85
C ASN A 46 -4.38 16.56 -11.44
N ILE A 47 -4.58 16.41 -10.13
CA ILE A 47 -5.79 15.84 -9.53
C ILE A 47 -6.46 16.91 -8.67
N PRO A 48 -7.79 17.11 -8.73
CA PRO A 48 -8.48 18.03 -7.83
C PRO A 48 -8.31 17.61 -6.37
N LEU A 49 -7.99 18.54 -5.48
CA LEU A 49 -7.75 18.24 -4.05
C LEU A 49 -8.99 17.60 -3.40
N MET A 50 -10.19 17.96 -3.84
CA MET A 50 -11.46 17.37 -3.40
C MET A 50 -11.53 15.85 -3.60
N GLN A 51 -10.80 15.32 -4.59
CA GLN A 51 -10.76 13.89 -4.90
C GLN A 51 -9.57 13.17 -4.25
N LYS A 52 -8.74 13.87 -3.43
CA LYS A 52 -7.54 13.30 -2.79
C LYS A 52 -7.80 11.93 -2.18
N ASN A 53 -8.84 11.81 -1.36
CA ASN A 53 -9.15 10.59 -0.61
C ASN A 53 -9.43 9.40 -1.53
N ARG A 54 -10.07 9.63 -2.69
CA ARG A 54 -10.28 8.60 -3.72
C ARG A 54 -8.96 8.10 -4.31
N PHE A 55 -7.97 8.97 -4.43
CA PHE A 55 -6.68 8.66 -5.06
C PHE A 55 -5.59 8.18 -4.11
N ILE A 56 -5.81 8.22 -2.79
CA ILE A 56 -4.88 7.68 -1.78
C ILE A 56 -4.37 6.26 -2.11
N PRO A 57 -5.21 5.26 -2.46
CA PRO A 57 -4.70 3.93 -2.80
C PRO A 57 -3.77 3.94 -4.02
N HIS A 58 -4.06 4.75 -5.03
CA HIS A 58 -3.20 4.89 -6.21
C HIS A 58 -1.91 5.66 -5.92
N PHE A 59 -1.96 6.65 -5.02
CA PHE A 59 -0.77 7.34 -4.54
C PHE A 59 0.13 6.39 -3.75
N ARG A 60 -0.46 5.58 -2.86
CA ARG A 60 0.26 4.57 -2.09
C ARG A 60 0.94 3.57 -3.01
N ASP A 61 0.21 2.94 -3.93
CA ASP A 61 0.79 2.01 -4.90
C ASP A 61 1.88 2.69 -5.72
N GLY A 62 1.60 3.86 -6.31
CA GLY A 62 2.57 4.54 -7.17
C GLY A 62 3.83 4.99 -6.44
N VAL A 63 3.72 5.49 -5.20
CA VAL A 63 4.88 5.93 -4.39
C VAL A 63 5.71 4.73 -3.96
N PHE A 64 5.09 3.68 -3.44
CA PHE A 64 5.81 2.48 -2.98
C PHE A 64 6.00 1.47 -4.09
N ARG A 65 6.31 1.90 -5.32
CA ARG A 65 6.50 1.00 -6.45
C ARG A 65 7.82 1.20 -7.15
N CYS A 66 8.44 0.09 -7.51
CA CYS A 66 9.65 0.06 -8.31
C CYS A 66 9.33 0.45 -9.76
N TYR A 67 9.97 1.49 -10.28
CA TYR A 67 9.77 1.89 -11.67
C TYR A 67 10.37 0.89 -12.67
N GLN A 68 11.27 0.00 -12.25
CA GLN A 68 11.94 -0.97 -13.14
C GLN A 68 11.15 -2.27 -13.29
N CYS A 69 10.80 -2.95 -12.20
CA CYS A 69 10.02 -4.20 -12.24
C CYS A 69 8.54 -4.05 -11.89
N GLY A 70 8.11 -2.91 -11.37
CA GLY A 70 6.72 -2.70 -10.99
C GLY A 70 6.29 -3.37 -9.68
N GLN A 71 7.19 -4.00 -8.92
CA GLN A 71 6.91 -4.56 -7.59
C GLN A 71 6.78 -3.48 -6.52
N GLU A 72 6.10 -3.83 -5.41
CA GLU A 72 6.06 -2.98 -4.21
C GLU A 72 7.48 -2.81 -3.65
N ALA A 73 7.82 -1.56 -3.33
CA ALA A 73 9.10 -1.15 -2.79
C ALA A 73 8.95 -0.82 -1.30
N THR A 74 9.90 -1.29 -0.50
CA THR A 74 9.92 -1.07 0.95
C THR A 74 10.57 0.27 1.25
N VAL A 75 10.00 1.03 2.19
CA VAL A 75 10.61 2.29 2.65
C VAL A 75 11.85 1.95 3.49
N ILE A 76 13.02 2.40 3.03
CA ILE A 76 14.28 2.26 3.78
C ILE A 76 14.58 3.48 4.64
N SER A 77 14.09 4.65 4.24
CA SER A 77 14.29 5.89 4.99
C SER A 77 13.25 6.92 4.58
N SER A 78 12.69 7.60 5.56
CA SER A 78 11.84 8.77 5.37
C SER A 78 12.39 9.92 6.21
N LYS A 79 12.56 11.11 5.61
CA LYS A 79 13.07 12.30 6.29
C LYS A 79 12.20 13.52 6.01
N ALA A 80 11.71 14.15 7.07
CA ALA A 80 10.94 15.38 6.96
C ALA A 80 11.86 16.54 6.60
N SER A 81 11.41 17.36 5.65
CA SER A 81 12.16 18.49 5.11
C SER A 81 11.17 19.62 4.81
N GLY A 82 10.74 20.32 5.86
CA GLY A 82 9.69 21.34 5.79
C GLY A 82 8.35 20.72 5.37
N PRO A 83 7.66 21.23 4.34
CA PRO A 83 6.38 20.67 3.88
C PRO A 83 6.54 19.37 3.07
N TRP A 84 7.77 18.87 2.93
CA TRP A 84 8.09 17.67 2.16
C TRP A 84 8.50 16.52 3.05
N MET A 85 8.05 15.33 2.66
CA MET A 85 8.59 14.04 3.05
C MET A 85 9.49 13.53 1.92
N LEU A 86 10.77 13.34 2.24
CA LEU A 86 11.74 12.71 1.35
C LEU A 86 11.79 11.22 1.67
N ILE A 87 11.36 10.38 0.72
CA ILE A 87 11.24 8.94 0.91
C ILE A 87 12.26 8.25 0.00
N LYS A 88 13.07 7.41 0.61
CA LYS A 88 13.91 6.44 -0.08
C LYS A 88 13.27 5.08 0.04
N CYS A 89 13.07 4.44 -1.10
CA CYS A 89 12.53 3.10 -1.20
C CYS A 89 13.59 2.14 -1.75
N ALA A 90 13.50 0.88 -1.34
CA ALA A 90 14.29 -0.22 -1.89
C ALA A 90 13.36 -1.22 -2.56
N CYS A 91 13.75 -1.67 -3.75
CA CYS A 91 13.08 -2.77 -4.43
C CYS A 91 13.71 -4.09 -3.96
N PRO A 92 12.94 -5.15 -3.69
CA PRO A 92 13.49 -6.46 -3.34
C PRO A 92 14.42 -7.03 -4.43
N THR A 93 14.19 -6.70 -5.70
CA THR A 93 15.01 -7.16 -6.83
C THR A 93 16.16 -6.21 -7.19
N HIS A 94 15.97 -4.89 -7.06
CA HIS A 94 16.92 -3.88 -7.55
C HIS A 94 17.65 -3.12 -6.44
N GLY A 95 17.33 -3.40 -5.18
CA GLY A 95 17.85 -2.73 -3.99
C GLY A 95 17.52 -1.23 -3.98
N ASN A 96 18.50 -0.43 -3.56
CA ASN A 96 18.34 1.00 -3.26
C ASN A 96 18.46 1.91 -4.50
N LYS A 97 18.25 1.39 -5.71
CA LYS A 97 18.41 2.13 -6.98
C LYS A 97 17.16 2.96 -7.37
N LEU A 98 16.19 3.07 -6.48
CA LEU A 98 14.98 3.86 -6.72
C LEU A 98 15.26 5.36 -6.52
N PRO A 99 14.67 6.23 -7.35
CA PRO A 99 14.81 7.67 -7.19
C PRO A 99 14.25 8.12 -5.85
N LEU A 100 14.86 9.16 -5.27
CA LEU A 100 14.32 9.82 -4.10
C LEU A 100 12.93 10.40 -4.43
N GLN A 101 11.95 10.01 -3.64
CA GLN A 101 10.57 10.46 -3.81
C GLN A 101 10.33 11.67 -2.91
N ARG A 102 9.69 12.70 -3.47
CA ARG A 102 9.40 13.94 -2.76
C ARG A 102 7.90 14.14 -2.68
N ILE A 103 7.34 13.75 -1.55
CA ILE A 103 5.90 13.71 -1.32
C ILE A 103 5.53 14.80 -0.32
N TRP A 104 4.45 15.52 -0.54
CA TRP A 104 3.97 16.51 0.43
C TRP A 104 3.61 15.82 1.75
N SER A 105 4.08 16.36 2.88
CA SER A 105 4.00 15.65 4.17
C SER A 105 2.58 15.22 4.54
N THR A 106 1.57 16.05 4.26
CA THR A 106 0.17 15.70 4.56
C THR A 106 -0.30 14.49 3.76
N VAL A 107 0.00 14.45 2.45
CA VAL A 107 -0.37 13.30 1.61
C VAL A 107 0.44 12.06 2.00
N TYR A 108 1.69 12.23 2.43
CA TYR A 108 2.47 11.12 2.94
C TYR A 108 1.82 10.46 4.16
N THR A 109 1.34 11.26 5.13
CA THR A 109 0.62 10.75 6.30
C THR A 109 -0.61 9.93 5.91
N ASP A 110 -1.36 10.39 4.89
CA ASP A 110 -2.53 9.66 4.39
C ASP A 110 -2.13 8.31 3.75
N ILE A 111 -1.05 8.25 2.96
CA ILE A 111 -0.64 7.02 2.27
C ILE A 111 0.20 6.07 3.12
N SER A 112 0.85 6.56 4.18
CA SER A 112 1.73 5.77 5.05
C SER A 112 0.94 4.94 6.07
N ASN A 113 -0.23 5.43 6.51
CA ASN A 113 -1.11 4.67 7.40
C ASN A 113 -1.65 3.44 6.65
N LYS A 114 -1.24 2.24 7.09
CA LYS A 114 -1.63 0.94 6.54
C LYS A 114 -3.04 0.49 6.95
N ASP A 115 -3.73 1.26 7.78
CA ASP A 115 -4.99 0.88 8.43
C ASP A 115 -6.27 1.21 7.65
N ALA A 116 -6.16 1.49 6.35
CA ALA A 116 -7.32 1.34 5.48
C ALA A 116 -7.32 -0.12 5.01
N PRO A 117 -8.25 -0.98 5.49
CA PRO A 117 -8.45 -2.28 4.86
C PRO A 117 -8.63 -2.02 3.37
N ALA A 118 -7.81 -2.69 2.55
CA ALA A 118 -8.00 -2.68 1.11
C ALA A 118 -9.49 -2.91 0.85
N PRO A 119 -10.15 -2.15 -0.05
CA PRO A 119 -11.41 -2.63 -0.60
C PRO A 119 -11.07 -3.96 -1.24
N GLN A 120 -11.37 -5.04 -0.52
CA GLN A 120 -11.29 -6.38 -1.06
C GLN A 120 -12.12 -6.30 -2.33
N SER A 121 -11.45 -6.58 -3.44
CA SER A 121 -12.07 -6.74 -4.73
C SER A 121 -13.11 -7.84 -4.55
N VAL A 122 -14.35 -7.45 -4.26
CA VAL A 122 -15.51 -8.32 -4.36
C VAL A 122 -15.61 -8.66 -5.85
N GLN A 123 -14.92 -9.72 -6.23
CA GLN A 123 -15.26 -10.43 -7.45
C GLN A 123 -16.76 -10.70 -7.41
N PRO A 124 -17.48 -10.65 -8.53
CA PRO A 124 -18.86 -11.14 -8.58
C PRO A 124 -18.81 -12.65 -8.34
N GLN A 125 -18.79 -13.06 -7.08
CA GLN A 125 -19.12 -14.41 -6.71
C GLN A 125 -20.61 -14.54 -6.99
N SER A 126 -20.91 -15.34 -8.01
CA SER A 126 -22.22 -15.83 -8.35
C SER A 126 -22.99 -16.13 -7.06
N VAL A 127 -24.08 -15.41 -6.85
CA VAL A 127 -24.99 -15.59 -5.73
C VAL A 127 -25.46 -17.05 -5.69
N GLN A 128 -24.87 -17.85 -4.80
CA GLN A 128 -25.52 -19.06 -4.31
C GLN A 128 -26.22 -18.69 -3.00
N PRO A 129 -27.52 -18.96 -2.86
CA PRO A 129 -28.29 -18.55 -1.68
C PRO A 129 -27.93 -19.45 -0.50
N GLN A 130 -27.13 -18.94 0.44
CA GLN A 130 -26.92 -19.57 1.74
C GLN A 130 -27.20 -18.56 2.86
N SER A 131 -28.43 -18.68 3.35
CA SER A 131 -28.88 -18.61 4.75
C SER A 131 -28.11 -17.72 5.72
N VAL A 132 -28.79 -16.63 6.10
CA VAL A 132 -28.56 -15.75 7.25
C VAL A 132 -28.33 -16.56 8.53
N GLN A 133 -27.22 -16.35 9.26
CA GLN A 133 -27.16 -16.42 10.73
C GLN A 133 -26.04 -15.55 11.33
N PRO A 134 -26.17 -15.07 12.59
CA PRO A 134 -25.62 -13.79 13.06
C PRO A 134 -24.23 -13.91 13.74
N GLN A 135 -23.41 -12.86 13.56
CA GLN A 135 -22.15 -12.66 14.29
C GLN A 135 -22.36 -12.35 15.77
N PRO A 136 -21.46 -12.85 16.62
CA PRO A 136 -20.89 -12.03 17.69
C PRO A 136 -19.34 -12.04 17.64
N ALA A 137 -18.72 -10.86 17.78
CA ALA A 137 -17.34 -10.72 18.26
C ALA A 137 -17.32 -10.99 19.79
N PRO A 138 -16.19 -11.38 20.44
CA PRO A 138 -15.00 -10.53 20.55
C PRO A 138 -13.63 -11.27 20.62
N SER A 139 -12.58 -10.43 20.65
CA SER A 139 -11.15 -10.62 20.92
C SER A 139 -10.67 -11.91 21.60
N ASP A 140 -9.63 -12.53 21.01
CA ASP A 140 -8.72 -13.43 21.71
C ASP A 140 -7.28 -13.15 21.23
N GLU A 141 -6.45 -12.65 22.14
CA GLU A 141 -5.04 -12.36 21.93
C GLU A 141 -4.26 -13.67 21.87
N LYS A 142 -4.20 -14.28 20.68
CA LYS A 142 -3.47 -15.53 20.45
C LYS A 142 -1.98 -15.35 20.70
N LYS A 143 -1.47 -16.01 21.75
CA LYS A 143 -0.03 -16.19 21.99
C LYS A 143 0.51 -17.25 21.03
N PHE A 144 1.72 -17.07 20.52
CA PHE A 144 2.37 -18.00 19.59
C PHE A 144 3.54 -18.70 20.26
N CYS A 145 3.79 -19.96 19.91
CA CYS A 145 4.93 -20.72 20.43
C CYS A 145 6.26 -20.09 19.98
N PRO A 146 7.21 -19.79 20.89
CA PRO A 146 8.50 -19.20 20.53
C PRO A 146 9.43 -20.16 19.79
N ASN A 147 9.18 -21.48 19.85
CA ASN A 147 10.02 -22.49 19.19
C ASN A 147 9.56 -22.76 17.75
N CYS A 148 8.25 -22.96 17.52
CA CYS A 148 7.72 -23.36 16.21
C CYS A 148 6.76 -22.35 15.55
N GLY A 149 6.30 -21.33 16.28
CA GLY A 149 5.39 -20.30 15.77
C GLY A 149 3.92 -20.71 15.69
N THR A 150 3.54 -21.91 16.13
CA THR A 150 2.12 -22.34 16.15
C THR A 150 1.32 -21.51 17.17
N PRO A 151 0.11 -21.03 16.84
CA PRO A 151 -0.76 -20.34 17.78
C PRO A 151 -1.14 -21.27 18.94
N LEU A 152 -0.83 -20.85 20.16
CA LEU A 152 -1.18 -21.55 21.38
C LEU A 152 -2.58 -21.11 21.79
N SER A 153 -3.49 -22.07 21.89
CA SER A 153 -4.84 -21.84 22.39
C SER A 153 -4.93 -22.44 23.80
N GLY A 154 -4.39 -21.75 24.80
CA GLY A 154 -4.48 -22.24 26.19
C GLY A 154 -3.39 -21.74 27.14
N THR A 155 -3.54 -22.11 28.42
CA THR A 155 -2.58 -21.86 29.52
C THR A 155 -1.59 -23.03 29.68
N ASP A 156 -1.48 -23.87 28.65
CA ASP A 156 -0.74 -25.11 28.68
C ASP A 156 0.76 -24.86 28.71
N LYS A 157 1.46 -25.63 29.56
CA LYS A 157 2.90 -25.54 29.74
C LYS A 157 3.70 -26.12 28.57
N HIS A 158 3.07 -26.74 27.58
CA HIS A 158 3.76 -27.39 26.46
C HIS A 158 3.01 -27.16 25.13
N CYS A 159 3.76 -27.01 24.05
CA CYS A 159 3.21 -26.86 22.70
C CYS A 159 2.77 -28.20 22.12
N ASP A 160 1.51 -28.30 21.70
CA ASP A 160 0.96 -29.51 21.10
C ASP A 160 1.63 -29.88 19.75
N ALA A 161 2.08 -28.88 18.99
CA ALA A 161 2.64 -29.10 17.66
C ALA A 161 4.11 -29.55 17.65
N CYS A 162 4.92 -29.12 18.62
CA CYS A 162 6.36 -29.44 18.64
C CYS A 162 6.86 -30.03 19.96
N GLY A 163 5.98 -30.17 20.97
CA GLY A 163 6.32 -30.71 22.29
C GLY A 163 7.18 -29.81 23.17
N SER A 164 7.50 -28.58 22.74
CA SER A 164 8.36 -27.68 23.50
C SER A 164 7.62 -27.07 24.70
N GLU A 165 8.30 -26.97 25.85
CA GLU A 165 7.78 -26.29 27.03
C GLU A 165 7.61 -24.79 26.76
N ILE A 166 6.45 -24.25 27.14
CA ILE A 166 6.06 -22.85 27.02
C ILE A 166 6.21 -22.23 28.41
N ASN A 167 7.27 -21.43 28.59
CA ASN A 167 7.56 -20.68 29.80
C ASN A 167 7.54 -19.17 29.54
#